data_AF-A0A7C2SMF4-F1
#
_entry.id   AF-A0A7C2SMF4-F1
#
_cell.length_a   1.000
_cell.length_b   1.000
_cell.length_c   1.000
_cell.angle_alpha   90.00
_cell.angle_beta   90.00
_cell.angle_gamma   90.00
#
_symmetry.space_group_name_H-M   'P 1'
#
loop_
_entity.id
_entity.type
_entity.pdbx_description
1 polymer ?
#
loop_
_entity_poly.entity_id
_entity_poly.type
_entity_poly.pdbx_seq_one_letter_code
_entity_poly.pdbx_strand_id
1 'polypeptide(L)'
;SSYRWGSFYSFEHVGFAPLFGHQYSHLWVDFRGIYDAFMREKGIDYFENSRRAVLSQRAYAQAKPQGFQDYSKNIWGLSACDGPADVTMEVNGRQVRFYTYAARGASHTEVRDDGTLCPTAVVSSLPFAPEVVVPATEALYRRYRPWLWGVYGFLDAFNLTFRFTQVPVRHGRVVPDMGWFDTDYLGIDQGPMVIMIENYRSELVWRLMRGDPVLREGLKKAGFTGGWLDAP
;
A
#
# COMPACT_ATOMS: atom_id res chain seq x y z
N SER A 1 -12.23 1.89 -21.84
CA SER A 1 -11.74 1.55 -20.49
C SER A 1 -11.99 2.73 -19.58
N SER A 2 -12.32 2.51 -18.30
CA SER A 2 -12.43 3.55 -17.27
C SER A 2 -11.09 3.84 -16.56
N TYR A 3 -10.03 3.12 -16.90
CA TYR A 3 -8.71 3.33 -16.31
C TYR A 3 -8.11 4.67 -16.73
N ARG A 4 -7.53 5.37 -15.77
CA ARG A 4 -6.72 6.57 -15.99
C ARG A 4 -5.25 6.14 -16.01
N TRP A 5 -4.54 6.41 -17.10
CA TRP A 5 -3.11 6.14 -17.24
C TRP A 5 -2.33 7.44 -17.12
N GLY A 6 -1.23 7.42 -16.38
CA GLY A 6 -0.40 8.61 -16.22
C GLY A 6 0.88 8.35 -15.46
N SER A 7 1.79 9.34 -15.51
CA SER A 7 3.08 9.30 -14.84
C SER A 7 3.03 9.95 -13.46
N PHE A 8 3.63 9.29 -12.47
CA PHE A 8 3.87 9.86 -11.14
C PHE A 8 5.28 9.49 -10.68
N TYR A 9 6.09 10.48 -10.30
CA TYR A 9 7.48 10.28 -9.87
C TYR A 9 8.31 9.38 -10.82
N SER A 10 8.16 9.59 -12.14
CA SER A 10 8.83 8.86 -13.24
C SER A 10 8.30 7.46 -13.57
N PHE A 11 7.16 7.05 -13.02
CA PHE A 11 6.55 5.75 -13.31
C PHE A 11 5.15 5.90 -13.92
N GLU A 12 4.97 5.37 -15.12
CA GLU A 12 3.66 5.30 -15.78
C GLU A 12 2.89 4.04 -15.38
N HIS A 13 1.68 4.22 -14.86
CA HIS A 13 0.81 3.14 -14.40
C HIS A 13 -0.65 3.58 -14.40
N VAL A 14 -1.57 2.62 -14.22
CA VAL A 14 -2.98 2.84 -13.93
C VAL A 14 -3.12 3.56 -12.60
N GLY A 15 -3.84 4.67 -12.58
CA GLY A 15 -3.98 5.53 -11.42
C GLY A 15 -4.95 4.98 -10.38
N PHE A 16 -4.42 4.69 -9.19
CA PHE A 16 -5.17 4.47 -7.97
C PHE A 16 -4.27 4.90 -6.79
N ALA A 17 -4.68 5.90 -6.01
CA ALA A 17 -3.76 6.52 -5.05
C ALA A 17 -3.41 5.62 -3.84
N PRO A 18 -4.38 5.00 -3.13
CA PRO A 18 -4.08 4.09 -2.03
C PRO A 18 -3.52 2.75 -2.51
N LEU A 19 -2.41 2.27 -1.94
CA LEU A 19 -1.76 1.06 -2.49
C LEU A 19 -2.61 -0.21 -2.48
N PHE A 20 -3.64 -0.29 -1.63
CA PHE A 20 -4.54 -1.45 -1.63
C PHE A 20 -5.18 -1.73 -3.00
N GLY A 21 -5.44 -0.71 -3.82
CA GLY A 21 -6.00 -0.90 -5.16
C GLY A 21 -5.07 -1.63 -6.13
N HIS A 22 -3.76 -1.62 -5.83
CA HIS A 22 -2.73 -2.39 -6.54
C HIS A 22 -2.43 -3.73 -5.87
N GLN A 23 -3.10 -4.07 -4.76
CA GLN A 23 -2.80 -5.26 -3.95
C GLN A 23 -3.98 -6.23 -3.86
N TYR A 24 -5.21 -5.75 -3.64
CA TYR A 24 -6.33 -6.62 -3.23
C TYR A 24 -6.71 -7.67 -4.27
N SER A 25 -6.78 -7.30 -5.55
CA SER A 25 -7.01 -8.29 -6.61
C SER A 25 -5.82 -9.25 -6.76
N HIS A 26 -4.59 -8.75 -6.53
CA HIS A 26 -3.38 -9.56 -6.56
C HIS A 26 -3.23 -10.53 -5.39
N LEU A 27 -4.04 -10.44 -4.33
CA LEU A 27 -4.04 -11.45 -3.27
C LEU A 27 -4.39 -12.83 -3.84
N TRP A 28 -5.36 -12.83 -4.77
CA TRP A 28 -5.99 -14.03 -5.29
C TRP A 28 -5.59 -14.30 -6.74
N VAL A 29 -5.48 -13.26 -7.56
CA VAL A 29 -5.21 -13.42 -8.98
C VAL A 29 -3.73 -13.15 -9.27
N ASP A 30 -3.07 -14.15 -9.85
CA ASP A 30 -1.74 -13.96 -10.41
C ASP A 30 -1.83 -13.26 -11.76
N PHE A 31 -1.61 -11.96 -11.79
CA PHE A 31 -1.67 -11.20 -13.04
C PHE A 31 -0.39 -11.28 -13.90
N ARG A 32 0.64 -12.04 -13.49
CA ARG A 32 1.88 -12.15 -14.27
C ARG A 32 1.62 -12.84 -15.61
N GLY A 33 2.00 -12.16 -16.69
CA GLY A 33 1.91 -12.67 -18.05
C GLY A 33 0.48 -12.80 -18.60
N ILE A 34 -0.54 -12.28 -17.92
CA ILE A 34 -1.92 -12.21 -18.43
C ILE A 34 -2.32 -10.76 -18.66
N TYR A 35 -3.10 -10.54 -19.73
CA TYR A 35 -3.43 -9.20 -20.21
C TYR A 35 -4.88 -9.15 -20.65
N ASP A 36 -5.60 -8.11 -20.24
CA ASP A 36 -6.79 -7.66 -20.94
C ASP A 36 -6.43 -6.77 -22.14
N ALA A 37 -7.43 -6.28 -22.87
CA ALA A 37 -7.20 -5.40 -24.02
C ALA A 37 -6.45 -4.11 -23.66
N PHE A 38 -6.72 -3.53 -22.47
CA PHE A 38 -6.13 -2.27 -22.06
C PHE A 38 -4.64 -2.42 -21.72
N MET A 39 -4.28 -3.41 -20.90
CA MET A 39 -2.89 -3.64 -20.52
C MET A 39 -2.04 -4.14 -21.69
N ARG A 40 -2.65 -4.88 -22.62
CA ARG A 40 -1.99 -5.26 -23.88
C ARG A 40 -1.57 -4.03 -24.69
N GLU A 41 -2.39 -2.99 -24.76
CA GLU A 41 -2.04 -1.72 -25.42
C GLU A 41 -0.86 -1.02 -24.73
N LYS A 42 -0.73 -1.17 -23.40
CA LYS A 42 0.37 -0.56 -22.62
C LYS A 42 1.65 -1.39 -22.64
N GLY A 43 1.61 -2.62 -23.14
CA GLY A 43 2.78 -3.51 -23.26
C GLY A 43 3.32 -4.03 -21.92
N ILE A 44 2.54 -3.95 -20.84
CA ILE A 44 2.89 -4.50 -19.51
C ILE A 44 1.68 -5.21 -18.92
N ASP A 45 1.89 -6.15 -17.99
CA ASP A 45 0.79 -6.78 -17.26
C ASP A 45 0.43 -5.96 -15.99
N TYR A 46 -0.63 -6.38 -15.29
CA TYR A 46 -1.02 -5.70 -14.05
C TYR A 46 0.00 -5.89 -12.92
N PHE A 47 0.86 -6.91 -12.97
CA PHE A 47 1.91 -7.12 -11.97
C PHE A 47 3.02 -6.07 -12.08
N GLU A 48 3.51 -5.83 -13.29
CA GLU A 48 4.46 -4.74 -13.56
C GLU A 48 3.82 -3.36 -13.31
N ASN A 49 2.53 -3.19 -13.64
CA ASN A 49 1.80 -1.97 -13.29
C ASN A 49 1.79 -1.70 -11.77
N SER A 50 1.50 -2.73 -10.96
CA SER A 50 1.49 -2.62 -9.49
C SER A 50 2.91 -2.42 -8.92
N ARG A 51 3.94 -3.03 -9.53
CA ARG A 51 5.35 -2.73 -9.22
C ARG A 51 5.68 -1.25 -9.46
N ARG A 52 5.24 -0.67 -10.58
CA ARG A 52 5.42 0.75 -10.88
C ARG A 52 4.69 1.66 -9.88
N ALA A 53 3.47 1.31 -9.48
CA ALA A 53 2.73 2.04 -8.44
C ALA A 53 3.51 2.06 -7.11
N VAL A 54 4.04 0.92 -6.68
CA VAL A 54 4.88 0.79 -5.47
C VAL A 54 6.13 1.66 -5.54
N LEU A 55 6.88 1.58 -6.65
CA LEU A 55 8.09 2.37 -6.83
C LEU A 55 7.79 3.88 -6.89
N SER A 56 6.67 4.27 -7.50
CA SER A 56 6.22 5.66 -7.57
C SER A 56 5.87 6.24 -6.21
N GLN A 57 5.15 5.48 -5.37
CA GLN A 57 4.74 5.96 -4.06
C GLN A 57 5.93 6.02 -3.10
N ARG A 58 6.87 5.07 -3.20
CA ARG A 58 8.14 5.14 -2.48
C ARG A 58 8.97 6.36 -2.90
N ALA A 59 9.03 6.68 -4.19
CA ALA A 59 9.73 7.86 -4.69
C ALA A 59 9.08 9.16 -4.18
N TYR A 60 7.75 9.22 -4.14
CA TYR A 60 7.01 10.32 -3.49
C TYR A 60 7.41 10.48 -2.02
N ALA A 61 7.44 9.38 -1.25
CA ALA A 61 7.82 9.43 0.15
C ALA A 61 9.29 9.85 0.35
N GLN A 62 10.19 9.40 -0.53
CA GLN A 62 11.60 9.81 -0.52
C GLN A 62 11.77 11.30 -0.82
N ALA A 63 10.97 11.88 -1.70
CA ALA A 63 11.02 13.31 -2.01
C ALA A 63 10.44 14.17 -0.88
N LYS A 64 9.60 13.59 -0.01
CA LYS A 64 8.99 14.25 1.15
C LYS A 64 8.39 15.63 0.82
N PRO A 65 7.51 15.75 -0.19
CA PRO A 65 7.00 17.05 -0.64
C PRO A 65 6.16 17.77 0.43
N GLN A 66 5.55 17.02 1.35
CA GLN A 66 4.73 17.57 2.44
C GLN A 66 5.53 17.91 3.71
N GLY A 67 6.82 17.58 3.76
CA GLY A 67 7.66 17.82 4.94
C GLY A 67 7.33 16.97 6.18
N PHE A 68 6.56 15.88 6.04
CA PHE A 68 6.18 15.03 7.18
C PHE A 68 7.37 14.27 7.78
N GLN A 69 7.27 13.97 9.08
CA GLN A 69 8.35 13.39 9.86
C GLN A 69 8.78 12.01 9.32
N ASP A 70 10.10 11.76 9.28
CA ASP A 70 10.75 10.47 8.93
C ASP A 70 10.50 9.84 7.56
N TYR A 71 9.58 10.38 6.75
CA TYR A 71 9.38 9.98 5.35
C TYR A 71 10.72 9.86 4.62
N SER A 72 10.98 8.71 4.02
CA SER A 72 12.25 8.41 3.37
C SER A 72 12.11 7.21 2.45
N LYS A 73 13.22 6.83 1.79
CA LYS A 73 13.28 5.63 0.96
C LYS A 73 12.93 4.30 1.67
N ASN A 74 12.99 4.27 3.01
CA ASN A 74 12.68 3.09 3.83
C ASN A 74 11.51 3.31 4.81
N ILE A 75 10.93 4.51 4.86
CA ILE A 75 9.78 4.83 5.71
C ILE A 75 8.75 5.50 4.80
N TRP A 76 7.83 4.69 4.32
CA TRP A 76 6.81 5.02 3.34
C TRP A 76 5.62 4.06 3.51
N GLY A 77 4.56 4.24 2.72
CA GLY A 77 3.38 3.38 2.73
C GLY A 77 2.10 4.15 3.01
N LEU A 78 1.40 4.53 1.96
CA LEU A 78 0.09 5.19 1.98
C LEU A 78 -0.96 4.23 1.42
N SER A 79 -1.96 3.93 2.23
CA SER A 79 -3.15 3.17 1.85
C SER A 79 -4.35 3.65 2.68
N ALA A 80 -5.51 3.04 2.50
CA ALA A 80 -6.57 3.19 3.47
C ALA A 80 -6.13 2.59 4.81
N CYS A 81 -6.26 3.37 5.88
CA CYS A 81 -5.97 2.93 7.25
C CYS A 81 -6.58 3.92 8.25
N ASP A 82 -6.56 3.56 9.52
CA ASP A 82 -6.87 4.41 10.65
C ASP A 82 -5.92 5.62 10.75
N GLY A 83 -6.26 6.55 11.63
CA GLY A 83 -5.48 7.75 11.88
C GLY A 83 -5.86 8.42 13.20
N PRO A 84 -5.13 9.48 13.57
CA PRO A 84 -5.13 9.98 14.94
C PRO A 84 -6.47 10.62 15.36
N ALA A 85 -6.99 11.55 14.56
CA ALA A 85 -8.15 12.36 14.93
C ALA A 85 -8.66 13.18 13.73
N ASP A 86 -9.94 13.59 13.80
CA ASP A 86 -10.60 14.43 12.79
C ASP A 86 -10.39 15.94 13.07
N VAL A 87 -9.14 16.38 13.04
CA VAL A 87 -8.72 17.74 13.42
C VAL A 87 -7.88 18.41 12.35
N THR A 88 -7.83 19.74 12.36
CA THR A 88 -6.87 20.51 11.57
C THR A 88 -5.86 21.14 12.52
N MET A 89 -4.58 20.84 12.31
CA MET A 89 -3.49 21.35 13.15
C MET A 89 -2.43 22.03 12.30
N GLU A 90 -1.71 22.98 12.90
CA GLU A 90 -0.55 23.58 12.27
C GLU A 90 0.65 22.62 12.35
N VAL A 91 1.27 22.33 11.21
CA VAL A 91 2.47 21.51 11.06
C VAL A 91 3.44 22.28 10.17
N ASN A 92 4.62 22.61 10.68
CA ASN A 92 5.65 23.34 9.93
C ASN A 92 5.12 24.64 9.26
N GLY A 93 4.28 25.40 9.97
CA GLY A 93 3.67 26.64 9.47
C GLY A 93 2.54 26.44 8.46
N ARG A 94 2.00 25.22 8.32
CA ARG A 94 0.90 24.91 7.41
C ARG A 94 -0.23 24.17 8.11
N GLN A 95 -1.47 24.51 7.76
CA GLN A 95 -2.65 23.77 8.20
C GLN A 95 -2.72 22.39 7.53
N VAL A 96 -2.72 21.33 8.33
CA VAL A 96 -2.86 19.94 7.89
C VAL A 96 -4.13 19.36 8.50
N ARG A 97 -5.00 18.82 7.66
CA ARG A 97 -6.18 18.06 8.09
C ARG A 97 -5.77 16.61 8.34
N PHE A 98 -6.02 16.15 9.56
CA PHE A 98 -5.90 14.75 9.96
C PHE A 98 -7.28 14.09 9.95
N TYR A 99 -7.27 12.77 9.85
CA TYR A 99 -8.48 11.95 9.79
C TYR A 99 -8.39 10.79 10.78
N THR A 100 -9.54 10.41 11.36
CA THR A 100 -9.64 9.16 12.14
C THR A 100 -9.57 7.91 11.26
N TYR A 101 -10.03 8.00 10.01
CA TYR A 101 -9.84 6.98 8.96
C TYR A 101 -9.86 7.68 7.60
N ALA A 102 -8.95 7.31 6.69
CA ALA A 102 -8.95 7.85 5.35
C ALA A 102 -8.30 6.91 4.34
N ALA A 103 -8.80 6.91 3.10
CA ALA A 103 -8.12 6.33 1.95
C ALA A 103 -6.92 7.19 1.55
N ARG A 104 -5.78 7.02 2.24
CA ARG A 104 -4.54 7.76 1.96
C ARG A 104 -3.82 7.16 0.77
N GLY A 105 -3.11 7.99 0.04
CA GLY A 105 -2.47 7.57 -1.19
C GLY A 105 -1.82 8.71 -1.96
N ALA A 106 -0.95 8.36 -2.88
CA ALA A 106 -0.30 9.33 -3.76
C ALA A 106 -0.11 8.72 -5.14
N SER A 107 -0.77 9.32 -6.13
CA SER A 107 -0.62 8.99 -7.55
C SER A 107 -0.86 10.24 -8.41
N HIS A 108 -0.82 10.07 -9.74
CA HIS A 108 -1.15 11.14 -10.67
C HIS A 108 -2.65 11.52 -10.67
N THR A 109 -3.52 10.71 -10.06
CA THR A 109 -4.97 10.98 -10.04
C THR A 109 -5.38 11.81 -8.83
N GLU A 110 -4.75 11.57 -7.68
CA GLU A 110 -4.97 12.30 -6.43
C GLU A 110 -3.80 12.08 -5.47
N VAL A 111 -3.63 13.01 -4.53
CA VAL A 111 -2.74 12.85 -3.38
C VAL A 111 -3.52 13.18 -2.11
N ARG A 112 -3.69 12.18 -1.23
CA ARG A 112 -4.22 12.34 0.13
C ARG A 112 -3.17 11.81 1.10
N ASP A 113 -2.43 12.74 1.69
CA ASP A 113 -1.34 12.46 2.61
C ASP A 113 -1.41 13.46 3.78
N ASP A 114 -1.72 12.95 4.97
CA ASP A 114 -1.72 13.69 6.24
C ASP A 114 -0.55 13.28 7.16
N GLY A 115 0.44 12.58 6.60
CA GLY A 115 1.60 12.06 7.33
C GLY A 115 1.37 10.70 8.00
N THR A 116 0.16 10.13 7.93
CA THR A 116 -0.13 8.81 8.49
C THR A 116 0.28 7.72 7.49
N LEU A 117 1.09 6.78 7.95
CA LEU A 117 1.62 5.66 7.19
C LEU A 117 1.00 4.35 7.67
N CYS A 118 0.75 3.44 6.73
CA CYS A 118 0.13 2.14 6.98
C CYS A 118 1.10 1.00 6.61
N PRO A 119 1.55 0.13 7.54
CA PRO A 119 2.51 -0.94 7.24
C PRO A 119 2.06 -1.91 6.14
N THR A 120 0.75 -2.17 6.01
CA THR A 120 0.23 -3.06 4.95
C THR A 120 0.57 -2.56 3.54
N ALA A 121 0.62 -1.24 3.32
CA ALA A 121 0.99 -0.66 2.02
C ALA A 121 2.40 -1.11 1.59
N VAL A 122 3.31 -1.26 2.56
CA VAL A 122 4.67 -1.74 2.33
C VAL A 122 4.70 -3.25 2.23
N VAL A 123 4.28 -3.96 3.29
CA VAL A 123 4.48 -5.40 3.42
C VAL A 123 3.70 -6.18 2.35
N SER A 124 2.47 -5.76 2.04
CA SER A 124 1.64 -6.40 1.01
C SER A 124 2.15 -6.14 -0.42
N SER A 125 3.15 -5.28 -0.59
CA SER A 125 3.83 -5.04 -1.86
C SER A 125 5.03 -5.96 -2.10
N LEU A 126 5.33 -6.86 -1.17
CA LEU A 126 6.54 -7.70 -1.19
C LEU A 126 6.76 -8.46 -2.49
N PRO A 127 5.76 -9.12 -3.10
CA PRO A 127 5.95 -9.81 -4.38
C PRO A 127 6.37 -8.88 -5.52
N PHE A 128 5.91 -7.63 -5.52
CA PHE A 128 6.12 -6.72 -6.64
C PHE A 128 7.52 -6.12 -6.64
N ALA A 129 8.03 -5.74 -5.47
CA ALA A 129 9.31 -5.03 -5.36
C ALA A 129 10.07 -5.39 -4.07
N PRO A 130 10.51 -6.65 -3.92
CA PRO A 130 11.16 -7.11 -2.70
C PRO A 130 12.41 -6.30 -2.34
N GLU A 131 13.13 -5.78 -3.34
CA GLU A 131 14.34 -5.00 -3.17
C GLU A 131 14.13 -3.66 -2.45
N VAL A 132 12.90 -3.13 -2.45
CA VAL A 132 12.54 -1.92 -1.68
C VAL A 132 11.63 -2.20 -0.51
N VAL A 133 10.84 -3.28 -0.56
CA VAL A 133 9.88 -3.65 0.48
C VAL A 133 10.58 -4.28 1.69
N VAL A 134 11.53 -5.20 1.48
CA VAL A 134 12.28 -5.83 2.58
C VAL A 134 12.98 -4.80 3.46
N PRO A 135 13.84 -3.90 2.93
CA PRO A 135 14.53 -2.92 3.77
C PRO A 135 13.57 -1.92 4.44
N ALA A 136 12.43 -1.60 3.83
CA ALA A 136 11.42 -0.75 4.45
C ALA A 136 10.70 -1.45 5.60
N THR A 137 10.33 -2.72 5.42
CA THR A 137 9.71 -3.57 6.45
C THR A 137 10.65 -3.74 7.64
N GLU A 138 11.93 -4.02 7.40
CA GLU A 138 12.95 -4.10 8.44
C GLU A 138 13.13 -2.77 9.17
N ALA A 139 13.09 -1.64 8.46
CA ALA A 139 13.22 -0.32 9.08
C ALA A 139 12.03 0.01 9.99
N LEU A 140 10.79 -0.28 9.54
CA LEU A 140 9.59 -0.16 10.36
C LEU A 140 9.69 -1.01 11.63
N TYR A 141 10.09 -2.28 11.48
CA TYR A 141 10.27 -3.18 12.61
C TYR A 141 11.36 -2.67 13.57
N ARG A 142 12.60 -2.48 13.09
CA ARG A 142 13.73 -2.15 13.97
C ARG A 142 13.56 -0.82 14.69
N ARG A 143 12.96 0.19 14.03
CA ARG A 143 12.84 1.54 14.60
C ARG A 143 11.61 1.70 15.48
N TYR A 144 10.48 1.11 15.10
CA TYR A 144 9.19 1.41 15.72
C TYR A 144 8.54 0.20 16.40
N ARG A 145 9.18 -0.97 16.43
CA ARG A 145 8.68 -2.16 17.13
C ARG A 145 8.12 -1.90 18.53
N PRO A 146 8.70 -1.05 19.40
CA PRO A 146 8.12 -0.79 20.72
C PRO A 146 6.70 -0.22 20.70
N TRP A 147 6.28 0.41 19.59
CA TRP A 147 4.99 1.10 19.48
C TRP A 147 4.08 0.56 18.38
N LEU A 148 4.67 0.08 17.29
CA LEU A 148 3.99 -0.33 16.05
C LEU A 148 3.82 -1.86 15.91
N TRP A 149 4.48 -2.65 16.76
CA TRP A 149 4.40 -4.12 16.70
C TRP A 149 3.77 -4.70 17.96
N GLY A 150 2.81 -5.62 17.78
CA GLY A 150 2.18 -6.34 18.88
C GLY A 150 1.94 -7.81 18.55
N VAL A 151 0.92 -8.39 19.19
CA VAL A 151 0.63 -9.84 19.16
C VAL A 151 0.37 -10.36 17.75
N TYR A 152 -0.27 -9.56 16.89
CA TYR A 152 -0.64 -9.95 15.52
C TYR A 152 0.24 -9.33 14.44
N GLY A 153 1.44 -8.86 14.81
CA GLY A 153 2.38 -8.22 13.89
C GLY A 153 2.32 -6.71 13.97
N PHE A 154 2.46 -6.04 12.82
CA PHE A 154 2.29 -4.59 12.74
C PHE A 154 0.85 -4.20 13.05
N LEU A 155 0.69 -3.09 13.78
CA LEU A 155 -0.59 -2.38 13.94
C LEU A 155 -0.95 -1.65 12.64
N ASP A 156 -2.19 -1.18 12.55
CA ASP A 156 -2.75 -0.66 11.30
C ASP A 156 -2.01 0.57 10.75
N ALA A 157 -1.67 1.52 11.61
CA ALA A 157 -1.11 2.79 11.19
C ALA A 157 -0.22 3.47 12.24
N PHE A 158 0.52 4.50 11.79
CA PHE A 158 1.23 5.44 12.65
C PHE A 158 1.44 6.79 11.96
N ASN A 159 1.60 7.85 12.75
CA ASN A 159 1.87 9.20 12.26
C ASN A 159 2.88 9.90 13.17
N LEU A 160 4.13 9.97 12.71
CA LEU A 160 5.24 10.55 13.48
C LEU A 160 5.21 12.09 13.54
N THR A 161 4.40 12.70 12.70
CA THR A 161 4.16 14.16 12.70
C THR A 161 3.12 14.54 13.75
N PHE A 162 2.12 13.69 13.98
CA PHE A 162 1.07 13.94 14.95
C PHE A 162 1.57 13.75 16.39
N ARG A 163 2.03 14.83 17.02
CA ARG A 163 2.56 14.85 18.40
C ARG A 163 1.70 15.66 19.37
N PHE A 164 0.46 15.95 18.98
CA PHE A 164 -0.46 16.81 19.72
C PHE A 164 -1.11 16.05 20.89
N THR A 165 -0.42 15.99 22.03
CA THR A 165 -0.87 15.23 23.22
C THR A 165 -2.15 15.77 23.86
N GLN A 166 -2.50 17.03 23.57
CA GLN A 166 -3.75 17.66 24.00
C GLN A 166 -4.97 17.25 23.17
N VAL A 167 -4.77 16.64 22.00
CA VAL A 167 -5.87 16.22 21.12
C VAL A 167 -6.32 14.82 21.54
N PRO A 168 -7.60 14.63 21.89
CA PRO A 168 -8.12 13.30 22.16
C PRO A 168 -8.10 12.46 20.87
N VAL A 169 -7.51 11.27 20.94
CA VAL A 169 -7.48 10.31 19.84
C VAL A 169 -8.50 9.21 20.08
N ARG A 170 -9.20 8.78 19.03
CA ARG A 170 -10.26 7.77 19.13
C ARG A 170 -9.69 6.35 19.10
N HIS A 171 -8.72 6.13 18.21
CA HIS A 171 -7.96 4.90 18.06
C HIS A 171 -6.48 5.23 18.32
N GLY A 172 -5.73 4.28 18.86
CA GLY A 172 -4.31 4.47 19.11
C GLY A 172 -3.95 5.34 20.33
N ARG A 173 -2.70 5.78 20.34
CA ARG A 173 -2.11 6.60 21.41
C ARG A 173 -1.05 7.54 20.86
N VAL A 174 -0.96 8.74 21.43
CA VAL A 174 0.15 9.66 21.16
C VAL A 174 1.28 9.35 22.14
N VAL A 175 2.42 8.92 21.60
CA VAL A 175 3.66 8.72 22.36
C VAL A 175 4.44 10.04 22.34
N PRO A 176 4.73 10.64 23.51
CA PRO A 176 5.51 11.88 23.60
C PRO A 176 6.80 11.79 22.77
N ASP A 177 7.11 12.86 22.05
CA ASP A 177 8.29 13.01 21.18
C ASP A 177 8.42 12.05 19.98
N MET A 178 7.56 11.03 19.89
CA MET A 178 7.57 10.05 18.79
C MET A 178 6.45 10.32 17.79
N GLY A 179 5.21 10.45 18.24
CA GLY A 179 4.03 10.63 17.40
C GLY A 179 2.88 9.69 17.78
N TRP A 180 1.86 9.64 16.93
CA TRP A 180 0.72 8.76 17.11
C TRP A 180 1.01 7.36 16.55
N PHE A 181 0.58 6.34 17.28
CA PHE A 181 0.60 4.95 16.85
C PHE A 181 -0.75 4.34 17.13
N ASP A 182 -1.22 3.49 16.23
CA ASP A 182 -2.46 2.79 16.44
C ASP A 182 -2.40 1.80 17.61
N THR A 183 -3.55 1.25 17.97
CA THR A 183 -3.76 0.12 18.85
C THR A 183 -4.52 -1.01 18.17
N ASP A 184 -5.11 -0.73 17.00
CA ASP A 184 -6.02 -1.65 16.32
C ASP A 184 -5.28 -2.48 15.24
N TYR A 185 -5.94 -3.58 14.87
CA TYR A 185 -5.59 -4.40 13.71
C TYR A 185 -6.84 -4.52 12.85
N LEU A 186 -6.74 -4.14 11.58
CA LEU A 186 -7.81 -4.30 10.63
C LEU A 186 -7.61 -5.57 9.80
N GLY A 187 -8.63 -6.43 9.72
CA GLY A 187 -8.51 -7.70 8.99
C GLY A 187 -8.20 -7.51 7.50
N ILE A 188 -8.70 -6.42 6.91
CA ILE A 188 -8.42 -6.03 5.52
C ILE A 188 -6.99 -5.54 5.32
N ASP A 189 -6.24 -5.22 6.37
CA ASP A 189 -4.86 -4.76 6.30
C ASP A 189 -3.88 -5.86 6.75
N GLN A 190 -4.23 -6.65 7.76
CA GLN A 190 -3.44 -7.81 8.20
C GLN A 190 -3.46 -8.97 7.18
N GLY A 191 -4.63 -9.28 6.61
CA GLY A 191 -4.82 -10.39 5.68
C GLY A 191 -3.91 -10.29 4.44
N PRO A 192 -3.89 -9.14 3.74
CA PRO A 192 -2.99 -8.91 2.62
C PRO A 192 -1.51 -9.15 2.94
N MET A 193 -1.03 -8.71 4.11
CA MET A 193 0.37 -8.88 4.48
C MET A 193 0.75 -10.37 4.52
N VAL A 194 -0.07 -11.19 5.17
CA VAL A 194 0.17 -12.64 5.30
C VAL A 194 0.11 -13.32 3.93
N ILE A 195 -0.95 -13.04 3.15
CA ILE A 195 -1.16 -13.64 1.83
C ILE A 195 -0.03 -13.27 0.88
N MET A 196 0.37 -12.00 0.83
CA MET A 196 1.41 -11.53 -0.09
C MET A 196 2.81 -11.99 0.33
N ILE A 197 3.09 -12.15 1.63
CA ILE A 197 4.30 -12.84 2.08
C ILE A 197 4.34 -14.27 1.55
N GLU A 198 3.24 -15.02 1.65
CA GLU A 198 3.22 -16.40 1.18
C GLU A 198 3.25 -16.50 -0.35
N ASN A 199 2.59 -15.60 -1.06
CA ASN A 199 2.67 -15.50 -2.52
C ASN A 199 4.11 -15.20 -2.98
N TYR A 200 4.84 -14.34 -2.26
CA TYR A 200 6.27 -14.11 -2.53
C TYR A 200 7.13 -15.36 -2.26
N ARG A 201 6.87 -16.08 -1.15
CA ARG A 201 7.71 -17.21 -0.73
C ARG A 201 7.52 -18.48 -1.55
N SER A 202 6.28 -18.83 -1.87
CA SER A 202 5.96 -20.13 -2.48
C SER A 202 4.86 -20.06 -3.54
N GLU A 203 4.34 -18.86 -3.80
CA GLU A 203 3.18 -18.64 -4.67
C GLU A 203 1.96 -19.46 -4.25
N LEU A 204 1.78 -19.83 -2.97
CA LEU A 204 0.75 -20.79 -2.56
C LEU A 204 -0.65 -20.41 -3.05
N VAL A 205 -1.10 -19.18 -2.73
CA VAL A 205 -2.45 -18.74 -3.09
C VAL A 205 -2.58 -18.61 -4.61
N TRP A 206 -1.59 -18.01 -5.27
CA TRP A 206 -1.56 -17.94 -6.73
C TRP A 206 -1.59 -19.31 -7.41
N ARG A 207 -0.80 -20.29 -6.97
CA ARG A 207 -0.80 -21.64 -7.54
C ARG A 207 -2.17 -22.30 -7.43
N LEU A 208 -2.82 -22.17 -6.28
CA LEU A 208 -4.17 -22.69 -6.07
C LEU A 208 -5.18 -22.00 -6.99
N MET A 209 -5.17 -20.66 -7.01
CA MET A 209 -6.13 -19.87 -7.79
C MET A 209 -5.93 -20.01 -9.31
N ARG A 210 -4.69 -20.17 -9.80
CA ARG A 210 -4.41 -20.45 -11.23
C ARG A 210 -5.08 -21.73 -11.73
N GLY A 211 -5.28 -22.72 -10.85
CA GLY A 211 -5.95 -23.98 -11.14
C GLY A 211 -7.47 -23.95 -10.98
N ASP A 212 -8.04 -22.85 -10.48
CA ASP A 212 -9.48 -22.74 -10.27
C ASP A 212 -10.22 -22.55 -11.62
N PRO A 213 -11.14 -23.46 -12.00
CA PRO A 213 -11.81 -23.38 -13.29
C PRO A 213 -12.75 -22.18 -13.40
N VAL A 214 -13.34 -21.72 -12.29
CA VAL A 214 -14.26 -20.58 -12.27
C VAL A 214 -13.49 -19.28 -12.49
N LEU A 215 -12.34 -19.11 -11.84
CA LEU A 215 -11.46 -17.96 -12.06
C LEU A 215 -10.98 -17.91 -13.51
N ARG A 216 -10.51 -19.04 -14.05
CA ARG A 216 -10.03 -19.12 -15.44
C ARG A 216 -11.12 -18.74 -16.43
N GLU A 217 -12.31 -19.29 -16.28
CA GLU A 217 -13.45 -18.95 -17.14
C GLU A 217 -13.83 -17.46 -17.01
N GLY A 218 -13.86 -16.93 -15.78
CA GLY A 218 -14.16 -15.53 -15.51
C GLY A 218 -13.16 -14.58 -16.17
N LEU A 219 -11.85 -14.84 -16.03
CA LEU A 219 -10.79 -14.06 -16.67
C LEU A 219 -10.91 -14.08 -18.20
N LYS A 220 -11.15 -15.27 -18.80
CA LYS A 220 -11.35 -15.39 -20.25
C LYS A 220 -12.56 -14.60 -20.73
N LYS A 221 -13.69 -14.67 -20.01
CA LYS A 221 -14.90 -13.88 -20.31
C LYS A 221 -14.68 -12.37 -20.14
N ALA A 222 -13.81 -11.97 -19.21
CA ALA A 222 -13.38 -10.58 -19.05
C ALA A 222 -12.36 -10.12 -20.11
N GLY A 223 -11.98 -11.00 -21.05
CA GLY A 223 -11.07 -10.68 -22.15
C GLY A 223 -9.59 -10.81 -21.82
N PHE A 224 -9.23 -11.44 -20.69
CA PHE A 224 -7.85 -11.75 -20.37
C PHE A 224 -7.35 -12.92 -21.22
N THR A 225 -6.08 -12.83 -21.64
CA THR A 225 -5.34 -13.86 -22.39
C THR A 225 -3.88 -13.90 -21.94
N GLY A 226 -3.12 -14.92 -22.35
CA GLY A 226 -1.67 -15.02 -22.16
C GLY A 226 -1.26 -15.94 -21.01
N GLY A 227 0.05 -16.12 -20.87
CA GLY A 227 0.69 -16.74 -19.71
C GLY A 227 0.06 -18.07 -19.27
N TRP A 228 -0.20 -18.17 -17.97
CA TRP A 228 -0.78 -19.37 -17.35
C TRP A 228 -2.26 -19.59 -17.69
N LEU A 229 -2.95 -18.59 -18.23
CA LEU A 229 -4.37 -18.68 -18.58
C LEU A 229 -4.60 -19.46 -19.89
N ASP A 230 -3.62 -19.38 -20.79
CA ASP A 230 -3.61 -20.09 -22.08
C ASP A 230 -2.92 -21.46 -21.98
N ALA A 231 -2.17 -21.71 -20.90
CA ALA A 231 -1.63 -23.04 -20.62
C ALA A 231 -2.77 -24.04 -20.37
N PRO A 232 -2.61 -25.31 -20.82
CA PRO A 232 -3.62 -26.36 -20.67
C PRO A 232 -4.01 -26.60 -19.19
#